data_AF-A0AAV1L606-F1
#
_entry.id   AF-A0AAV1L606-F1
#
_cell.length_a   1.000
_cell.length_b   1.000
_cell.length_c   1.000
_cell.angle_alpha   90.00
_cell.angle_beta   90.00
_cell.angle_gamma   90.00
#
_symmetry.space_group_name_H-M   'P 1'
#
loop_
_entity.id
_entity.type
_entity.pdbx_description
1 polymer ?
#
loop_
_entity_poly.entity_id
_entity_poly.type
_entity_poly.pdbx_seq_one_letter_code
_entity_poly.pdbx_strand_id
1 'polypeptide(L)'
;MKYLIVLLHSVLGCCSSIIDSYAVEGSLTWPREFHYKAEKISLKSDIVEPYEVWHSSEQNRSRIDFYEGTVKRFIYSDPEEEEPIAYEVYPKTEDNLDSIVHCKQTQADESMMKFLPSVEGFTYQGETTYDGKLVQIWKSVKEEEKFYRNVKIIYVYKNENNEHIPVRLLIKRFIIPNAALGSHTIINFYSFITNVSSDDLDVGKVEQCEVAEPLGTNLKHDLENLYPHLDSDVNKAFQRYKNYHGRNYKDKESEVRKLIFEDNWRRIVDHNRKNLGYKLEVNKFADRFDEELVHLFGTRPSVSNALGTEPFPFSEEELKAMEEELPSNFDMRQDGIISSIKNQGDCGSCWAFATTAAIEAAISRSNGGRNIDLSEQSLVDCSWSKRTSIKFKSNHGCDGGFLDKTFKYVTLHGIPTQREYGPYLAQDGYCKMKNMTNIYNIKGFAKVPSLSETALKAILYKFGPVAVVINSESSMLYYSSGIYYEPVCNKYPINHAVTVVGYGVRDGTNYWIVKNCWGEDWGEDGYILMSTAHNNCFLMTDGYYPIV
;
A
#
# COMPACT_ATOMS: atom_id res chain seq x y z
N MET A 1 -45.38 -12.39 -30.94
CA MET A 1 -46.34 -11.81 -29.96
C MET A 1 -45.53 -10.88 -29.07
N LYS A 2 -45.58 -9.54 -29.28
CA LYS A 2 -46.49 -8.58 -28.60
C LYS A 2 -46.00 -8.36 -27.14
N TYR A 3 -45.48 -7.23 -26.66
CA TYR A 3 -45.80 -5.78 -26.74
C TYR A 3 -44.60 -5.01 -26.11
N LEU A 4 -44.29 -3.71 -26.26
CA LEU A 4 -44.69 -2.60 -27.14
C LEU A 4 -43.74 -1.42 -26.84
N ILE A 5 -43.24 -0.78 -27.89
CA ILE A 5 -42.54 0.51 -27.89
C ILE A 5 -43.60 1.61 -28.06
N VAL A 6 -43.62 2.62 -27.19
CA VAL A 6 -44.27 3.92 -27.45
C VAL A 6 -43.51 5.02 -26.70
N LEU A 7 -42.91 5.97 -27.42
CA LEU A 7 -43.25 7.40 -27.27
C LEU A 7 -42.63 8.25 -28.39
N LEU A 8 -43.50 9.11 -28.91
CA LEU A 8 -43.38 9.92 -30.10
C LEU A 8 -42.53 11.18 -29.92
N HIS A 9 -41.99 11.64 -31.05
CA HIS A 9 -41.58 13.02 -31.32
C HIS A 9 -42.69 14.04 -31.00
N SER A 10 -42.33 15.26 -30.59
CA SER A 10 -42.32 16.42 -31.51
C SER A 10 -42.30 17.81 -30.82
N VAL A 11 -41.69 18.75 -31.56
CA VAL A 11 -41.93 20.20 -31.65
C VAL A 11 -41.13 21.15 -30.74
N LEU A 12 -40.21 21.85 -31.41
CA LEU A 12 -39.66 23.16 -31.08
C LEU A 12 -40.75 24.25 -30.97
N GLY A 13 -40.60 25.13 -29.98
CA GLY A 13 -41.04 26.52 -30.04
C GLY A 13 -42.19 26.88 -29.11
N CYS A 14 -41.91 27.58 -28.00
CA CYS A 14 -42.14 29.02 -27.87
C CYS A 14 -41.97 29.51 -26.42
N CYS A 15 -41.68 30.80 -26.32
CA CYS A 15 -41.86 31.67 -25.16
C CYS A 15 -40.88 31.54 -23.98
N SER A 16 -39.79 32.32 -24.11
CA SER A 16 -39.47 33.40 -23.16
C SER A 16 -40.40 33.49 -21.95
N SER A 17 -40.03 32.82 -20.87
CA SER A 17 -40.33 33.28 -19.51
C SER A 17 -38.99 33.63 -18.88
N ILE A 18 -38.86 34.93 -18.63
CA ILE A 18 -37.79 35.52 -17.83
C ILE A 18 -37.91 34.87 -16.46
N ILE A 19 -37.09 33.86 -16.19
CA ILE A 19 -36.67 33.58 -14.83
C ILE A 19 -35.44 34.46 -14.69
N ASP A 20 -35.62 35.58 -14.00
CA ASP A 20 -34.52 36.42 -13.55
C ASP A 20 -33.50 35.50 -12.87
N SER A 21 -32.42 35.20 -13.59
CA SER A 21 -31.19 34.80 -12.94
C SER A 21 -30.76 36.03 -12.17
N TYR A 22 -31.14 36.11 -10.89
CA TYR A 22 -30.38 36.89 -9.94
C TYR A 22 -28.96 36.32 -10.01
N ALA A 23 -28.12 36.95 -10.84
CA ALA A 23 -26.69 36.79 -10.76
C ALA A 23 -26.36 37.19 -9.32
N VAL A 24 -25.99 36.21 -8.49
CA VAL A 24 -25.45 36.49 -7.18
C VAL A 24 -24.14 37.22 -7.43
N GLU A 25 -24.18 38.55 -7.36
CA GLU A 25 -22.98 39.38 -7.31
C GLU A 25 -22.25 39.08 -5.99
N GLY A 26 -21.03 38.58 -6.09
CA GLY A 26 -20.14 38.33 -4.97
C GLY A 26 -19.24 37.13 -5.22
N SER A 27 -17.99 37.22 -4.80
CA SER A 27 -17.11 36.06 -4.65
C SER A 27 -17.42 35.34 -3.33
N LEU A 28 -17.04 34.07 -3.22
CA LEU A 28 -16.97 33.42 -1.91
C LEU A 28 -16.08 34.25 -0.97
N THR A 29 -16.48 34.34 0.29
CA THR A 29 -15.79 35.07 1.35
C THR A 29 -15.84 34.23 2.62
N TRP A 30 -14.67 33.88 3.16
CA TRP A 30 -14.57 33.16 4.42
C TRP A 30 -14.51 34.14 5.59
N PRO A 31 -15.07 33.79 6.77
CA PRO A 31 -14.82 34.52 8.00
C PRO A 31 -13.32 34.64 8.28
N ARG A 32 -12.90 35.77 8.85
CA ARG A 32 -11.49 36.00 9.24
C ARG A 32 -11.10 35.19 10.47
N GLU A 33 -12.07 34.92 11.33
CA GLU A 33 -11.97 34.15 12.55
C GLU A 33 -12.91 32.96 12.43
N PHE A 34 -12.41 31.75 12.65
CA PHE A 34 -13.28 30.58 12.62
C PHE A 34 -12.76 29.42 13.46
N HIS A 35 -13.72 28.69 14.01
CA HIS A 35 -13.52 27.38 14.59
C HIS A 35 -14.55 26.41 14.01
N TYR A 36 -14.12 25.21 13.62
CA TYR A 36 -15.02 24.17 13.16
C TYR A 36 -14.49 22.77 13.46
N LYS A 37 -15.41 21.82 13.56
CA LYS A 37 -15.15 20.38 13.48
C LYS A 37 -15.41 19.89 12.07
N ALA A 38 -14.65 18.93 11.58
CA ALA A 38 -14.88 18.36 10.26
C ALA A 38 -14.45 16.89 10.22
N GLU A 39 -14.99 16.17 9.25
CA GLU A 39 -14.48 14.84 8.88
C GLU A 39 -14.08 14.85 7.41
N LYS A 40 -12.92 14.28 7.10
CA LYS A 40 -12.43 14.05 5.75
C LYS A 40 -12.59 12.56 5.41
N ILE A 41 -13.39 12.29 4.40
CA ILE A 41 -13.69 10.94 3.91
C ILE A 41 -13.00 10.75 2.57
N SER A 42 -12.09 9.78 2.48
CA SER A 42 -11.56 9.30 1.19
C SER A 42 -12.38 8.10 0.74
N LEU A 43 -13.19 8.27 -0.31
CA LEU A 43 -14.04 7.19 -0.84
C LEU A 43 -13.28 6.13 -1.63
N LYS A 44 -11.99 6.37 -1.91
CA LYS A 44 -11.14 5.38 -2.58
C LYS A 44 -10.52 4.41 -1.58
N SER A 45 -10.20 4.90 -0.39
CA SER A 45 -9.51 4.13 0.65
C SER A 45 -10.41 3.81 1.84
N ASP A 46 -11.68 4.22 1.82
CA ASP A 46 -12.65 4.13 2.92
C ASP A 46 -12.12 4.67 4.26
N ILE A 47 -11.23 5.66 4.19
CA ILE A 47 -10.65 6.33 5.37
C ILE A 47 -11.56 7.49 5.77
N VAL A 48 -11.91 7.57 7.06
CA VAL A 48 -12.65 8.68 7.68
C VAL A 48 -11.76 9.32 8.75
N GLU A 49 -11.43 10.59 8.58
CA GLU A 49 -10.51 11.34 9.44
C GLU A 49 -11.22 12.55 10.08
N PRO A 50 -11.61 12.48 11.37
CA PRO A 50 -12.11 13.63 12.09
C PRO A 50 -10.96 14.58 12.48
N TYR A 51 -11.19 15.88 12.33
CA TYR A 51 -10.28 16.93 12.72
C TYR A 51 -11.03 18.20 13.16
N GLU A 52 -10.36 19.06 13.90
CA GLU A 52 -10.92 20.31 14.43
C GLU A 52 -9.93 21.45 14.20
N VAL A 53 -10.42 22.62 13.79
CA VAL A 53 -9.58 23.74 13.37
C VAL A 53 -10.00 25.01 14.08
N TRP A 54 -9.02 25.79 14.52
CA TRP A 54 -9.14 27.17 14.97
C TRP A 54 -8.22 28.05 14.12
N HIS A 55 -8.72 29.19 13.67
CA HIS A 55 -7.96 30.14 12.86
C HIS A 55 -8.30 31.57 13.26
N SER A 56 -7.26 32.37 13.49
CA SER A 56 -7.35 33.80 13.72
C SER A 56 -6.44 34.56 12.78
N SER A 57 -7.06 35.37 11.91
CA SER A 57 -6.33 36.28 11.04
C SER A 57 -5.85 37.51 11.79
N GLU A 58 -6.53 37.89 12.88
CA GLU A 58 -6.11 39.00 13.75
C GLU A 58 -4.83 38.66 14.52
N GLN A 59 -4.79 37.46 15.11
CA GLN A 59 -3.63 37.01 15.89
C GLN A 59 -2.54 36.36 15.02
N ASN A 60 -2.82 36.13 13.74
CA ASN A 60 -1.98 35.39 12.81
C ASN A 60 -1.56 34.01 13.37
N ARG A 61 -2.54 33.33 13.96
CA ARG A 61 -2.38 32.04 14.64
C ARG A 61 -3.46 31.07 14.21
N SER A 62 -3.09 29.80 14.15
CA SER A 62 -4.06 28.73 13.93
C SER A 62 -3.68 27.48 14.71
N ARG A 63 -4.67 26.62 14.89
CA ARG A 63 -4.53 25.31 15.51
C ARG A 63 -5.35 24.30 14.73
N ILE A 64 -4.80 23.11 14.56
CA ILE A 64 -5.52 21.94 14.07
C ILE A 64 -5.30 20.77 15.01
N ASP A 65 -6.40 20.18 15.44
CA ASP A 65 -6.43 18.98 16.27
C ASP A 65 -6.86 17.79 15.43
N PHE A 66 -6.10 16.71 15.52
CA PHE A 66 -6.42 15.42 14.92
C PHE A 66 -6.78 14.42 16.01
N TYR A 67 -7.67 13.48 15.67
CA TYR A 67 -8.04 12.35 16.55
C TYR A 67 -8.47 12.84 17.93
N GLU A 68 -9.47 13.73 17.96
CA GLU A 68 -10.07 14.26 19.20
C GLU A 68 -9.07 14.98 20.11
N GLY A 69 -8.09 15.67 19.51
CA GLY A 69 -7.08 16.44 20.24
C GLY A 69 -5.91 15.62 20.78
N THR A 70 -5.79 14.36 20.36
CA THR A 70 -4.63 13.52 20.68
C THR A 70 -3.36 14.10 20.06
N VAL A 71 -3.45 14.60 18.83
CA VAL A 71 -2.34 15.32 18.18
C VAL A 71 -2.82 16.72 17.85
N LYS A 72 -2.08 17.73 18.30
CA LYS A 72 -2.42 19.14 18.11
C LYS A 72 -1.28 19.83 17.41
N ARG A 73 -1.59 20.65 16.42
CA ARG A 73 -0.60 21.47 15.74
C ARG A 73 -1.02 22.93 15.78
N PHE A 74 -0.17 23.75 16.36
CA PHE A 74 -0.30 25.21 16.43
C PHE A 74 0.63 25.82 15.38
N ILE A 75 0.19 26.85 14.67
CA ILE A 75 0.99 27.56 13.67
C ILE A 75 0.94 29.04 13.99
N TYR A 76 2.10 29.62 14.29
CA TYR A 76 2.28 31.02 14.68
C TYR A 76 3.06 31.71 13.57
N SER A 77 2.52 32.79 13.04
CA SER A 77 3.24 33.67 12.13
C SER A 77 3.41 35.02 12.80
N ASP A 78 4.62 35.30 13.24
CA ASP A 78 4.98 36.59 13.83
C ASP A 78 5.39 37.56 12.72
N PRO A 79 4.86 38.80 12.66
CA PRO A 79 5.30 39.81 11.70
C PRO A 79 6.81 40.14 11.75
N GLU A 80 7.48 39.89 12.88
CA GLU A 80 8.92 40.11 13.05
C GLU A 80 9.79 38.92 12.58
N GLU A 81 9.19 37.74 12.39
CA GLU A 81 9.88 36.53 11.93
C GLU A 81 9.74 36.38 10.41
N GLU A 82 10.80 35.91 9.72
CA GLU A 82 10.78 35.75 8.26
C GLU A 82 9.81 34.65 7.80
N GLU A 83 9.54 33.65 8.64
CA GLU A 83 8.74 32.47 8.28
C GLU A 83 7.93 31.94 9.49
N PRO A 84 6.70 31.42 9.29
CA PRO A 84 5.88 30.89 10.38
C PRO A 84 6.53 29.70 11.12
N ILE A 85 6.19 29.53 12.40
CA ILE A 85 6.63 28.41 13.25
C ILE A 85 5.45 27.49 13.55
N ALA A 86 5.65 26.17 13.47
CA ALA A 86 4.67 25.18 13.91
C ALA A 86 5.11 24.48 15.20
N TYR A 87 4.20 24.36 16.15
CA TYR A 87 4.34 23.56 17.37
C TYR A 87 3.42 22.37 17.32
N GLU A 88 3.94 21.19 17.58
CA GLU A 88 3.22 19.94 17.54
C GLU A 88 3.24 19.26 18.88
N VAL A 89 2.05 19.01 19.43
CA VAL A 89 1.84 18.42 20.74
C VAL A 89 1.19 17.06 20.57
N TYR A 90 1.84 16.02 21.10
CA TYR A 90 1.38 14.63 20.95
C TYR A 90 1.82 13.77 22.15
N PRO A 91 1.08 12.71 22.48
CA PRO A 91 1.51 11.75 23.50
C PRO A 91 2.62 10.86 22.94
N LYS A 92 3.63 10.58 23.77
CA LYS A 92 4.63 9.54 23.53
C LYS A 92 4.67 8.64 24.74
N THR A 93 4.77 7.34 24.50
CA THR A 93 4.96 6.35 25.55
C THR A 93 6.45 6.16 25.81
N GLU A 94 6.88 6.32 27.06
CA GLU A 94 8.25 6.03 27.51
C GLU A 94 8.44 4.53 27.76
N ASP A 95 9.70 4.09 27.94
CA ASP A 95 10.06 2.68 28.17
C ASP A 95 9.37 2.07 29.40
N ASN A 96 8.98 2.90 30.37
CA ASN A 96 8.23 2.49 31.56
C ASN A 96 6.70 2.36 31.30
N LEU A 97 6.25 2.54 30.06
CA LEU A 97 4.86 2.55 29.61
C LEU A 97 4.02 3.77 30.06
N ASP A 98 4.65 4.80 30.62
CA ASP A 98 3.96 6.05 30.91
C ASP A 98 3.76 6.85 29.62
N SER A 99 2.56 7.42 29.44
CA SER A 99 2.28 8.35 28.35
C SER A 99 2.54 9.77 28.81
N ILE A 100 3.55 10.42 28.24
CA ILE A 100 3.86 11.82 28.49
C ILE A 100 3.54 12.67 27.27
N VAL A 101 3.20 13.94 27.50
CA VAL A 101 2.95 14.90 26.43
C VAL A 101 4.29 15.47 25.97
N HIS A 102 4.61 15.27 24.70
CA HIS A 102 5.74 15.92 24.04
C HIS A 102 5.26 17.12 23.24
N CYS A 103 6.16 18.11 23.11
CA CYS A 103 6.02 19.20 22.17
C CYS A 103 7.24 19.28 21.26
N LYS A 104 7.02 19.53 19.98
CA LYS A 104 8.06 19.68 18.96
C LYS A 104 7.84 20.95 18.15
N GLN A 105 8.91 21.72 17.92
CA GLN A 105 8.91 22.94 17.12
C GLN A 105 9.53 22.70 15.74
N THR A 106 8.87 23.16 14.68
CA THR A 106 9.31 23.04 13.27
C THR A 106 9.11 24.34 12.50
N GLN A 107 9.85 24.53 11.40
CA GLN A 107 9.57 25.60 10.44
C GLN A 107 8.30 25.29 9.65
N ALA A 108 7.36 26.23 9.66
CA ALA A 108 6.13 26.20 8.89
C ALA A 108 6.20 27.13 7.66
N ASP A 109 5.17 27.08 6.83
CA ASP A 109 4.98 27.88 5.63
C ASP A 109 3.55 28.44 5.66
N GLU A 110 3.30 29.60 5.04
CA GLU A 110 1.99 30.26 5.05
C GLU A 110 0.84 29.36 4.54
N SER A 111 1.12 28.39 3.64
CA SER A 111 0.11 27.44 3.17
C SER A 111 -0.44 26.55 4.28
N MET A 112 0.29 26.37 5.38
CA MET A 112 -0.14 25.55 6.52
C MET A 112 -1.28 26.19 7.30
N MET A 113 -1.50 27.50 7.15
CA MET A 113 -2.61 28.23 7.77
C MET A 113 -3.87 28.25 6.89
N LYS A 114 -3.86 27.56 5.73
CA LYS A 114 -4.98 27.55 4.76
C LYS A 114 -5.85 26.30 4.93
N PHE A 115 -6.78 26.35 5.88
CA PHE A 115 -7.68 25.22 6.18
C PHE A 115 -8.95 25.17 5.31
N LEU A 116 -9.40 26.32 4.80
CA LEU A 116 -10.51 26.43 3.85
C LEU A 116 -9.97 26.56 2.41
N PRO A 117 -10.69 26.04 1.40
CA PRO A 117 -10.21 26.11 0.02
C PRO A 117 -10.13 27.56 -0.46
N SER A 118 -9.16 27.84 -1.35
CA SER A 118 -9.14 29.11 -2.08
C SER A 118 -10.48 29.36 -2.78
N VAL A 119 -10.96 30.59 -2.68
CA VAL A 119 -12.20 31.05 -3.32
C VAL A 119 -12.06 31.25 -4.82
N GLU A 120 -10.82 31.30 -5.32
CA GLU A 120 -10.52 31.57 -6.72
C GLU A 120 -11.03 30.44 -7.65
N GLY A 121 -11.64 30.83 -8.76
CA GLY A 121 -12.15 29.90 -9.77
C GLY A 121 -13.44 29.16 -9.39
N PHE A 122 -14.05 29.48 -8.25
CA PHE A 122 -15.40 29.00 -7.93
C PHE A 122 -16.47 29.84 -8.62
N THR A 123 -17.48 29.16 -9.16
CA THR A 123 -18.64 29.78 -9.82
C THR A 123 -19.93 29.25 -9.18
N TYR A 124 -20.87 30.15 -8.94
CA TYR A 124 -22.18 29.80 -8.38
C TYR A 124 -22.95 28.86 -9.31
N GLN A 125 -23.59 27.82 -8.74
CA GLN A 125 -24.31 26.79 -9.48
C GLN A 125 -25.81 26.71 -9.13
N GLY A 126 -26.25 27.39 -8.07
CA GLY A 126 -27.62 27.33 -7.57
C GLY A 126 -27.68 27.09 -6.07
N GLU A 127 -28.89 26.85 -5.57
CA GLU A 127 -29.18 26.60 -4.15
C GLU A 127 -29.87 25.25 -3.96
N THR A 128 -29.69 24.67 -2.77
CA THR A 128 -30.37 23.45 -2.34
C THR A 128 -30.59 23.47 -0.83
N THR A 129 -31.27 22.46 -0.30
CA THR A 129 -31.39 22.26 1.16
C THR A 129 -30.40 21.19 1.62
N TYR A 130 -29.63 21.47 2.65
CA TYR A 130 -28.71 20.54 3.29
C TYR A 130 -28.87 20.63 4.82
N ASP A 131 -29.20 19.52 5.47
CA ASP A 131 -29.50 19.46 6.92
C ASP A 131 -30.47 20.57 7.40
N GLY A 132 -31.53 20.82 6.61
CA GLY A 132 -32.55 21.82 6.91
C GLY A 132 -32.13 23.28 6.69
N LYS A 133 -30.91 23.54 6.22
CA LYS A 133 -30.42 24.89 5.84
C LYS A 133 -30.52 25.08 4.33
N LEU A 134 -30.91 26.28 3.89
CA LEU A 134 -30.76 26.70 2.50
C LEU A 134 -29.27 27.00 2.24
N VAL A 135 -28.66 26.26 1.33
CA VAL A 135 -27.24 26.35 1.01
C VAL A 135 -27.02 26.64 -0.48
N GLN A 136 -26.03 27.48 -0.76
CA GLN A 136 -25.51 27.78 -2.08
C GLN A 136 -24.49 26.74 -2.48
N ILE A 137 -24.51 26.37 -3.76
CA ILE A 137 -23.59 25.43 -4.38
C ILE A 137 -22.62 26.22 -5.26
N TRP A 138 -21.33 26.04 -5.01
CA TRP A 138 -20.27 26.65 -5.80
C TRP A 138 -19.36 25.57 -6.36
N LYS A 139 -18.94 25.73 -7.62
CA LYS A 139 -18.12 24.76 -8.33
C LYS A 139 -16.89 25.41 -8.93
N SER A 140 -15.75 24.76 -8.73
CA SER A 140 -14.49 25.07 -9.39
C SER A 140 -14.05 23.85 -10.20
N VAL A 141 -13.65 24.09 -11.46
CA VAL A 141 -13.05 23.08 -12.33
C VAL A 141 -11.70 23.61 -12.77
N LYS A 142 -10.62 22.95 -12.33
CA LYS A 142 -9.27 23.20 -12.82
C LYS A 142 -8.85 22.01 -13.67
N GLU A 143 -8.67 22.23 -14.96
CA GLU A 143 -8.20 21.22 -15.92
C GLU A 143 -6.78 21.56 -16.33
N GLU A 144 -5.86 20.62 -16.16
CA GLU A 144 -4.49 20.77 -16.64
C GLU A 144 -4.27 19.87 -17.84
N GLU A 145 -3.98 20.51 -18.98
CA GLU A 145 -3.93 19.95 -20.34
C GLU A 145 -3.24 18.57 -20.39
N LYS A 146 -4.07 17.52 -20.28
CA LYS A 146 -3.80 16.07 -20.47
C LYS A 146 -3.47 15.20 -19.24
N PHE A 147 -3.43 15.73 -18.02
CA PHE A 147 -3.00 14.92 -16.86
C PHE A 147 -4.10 14.73 -15.82
N TYR A 148 -4.72 15.82 -15.38
CA TYR A 148 -5.80 15.73 -14.42
C TYR A 148 -6.87 16.80 -14.58
N ARG A 149 -8.07 16.46 -14.11
CA ARG A 149 -9.17 17.39 -13.92
C ARG A 149 -9.56 17.39 -12.45
N ASN A 150 -9.43 18.55 -11.80
CA ASN A 150 -9.87 18.78 -10.43
C ASN A 150 -11.23 19.45 -10.44
N VAL A 151 -12.21 18.79 -9.84
CA VAL A 151 -13.55 19.32 -9.63
C VAL A 151 -13.76 19.47 -8.14
N LYS A 152 -13.92 20.72 -7.68
CA LYS A 152 -14.33 21.04 -6.32
C LYS A 152 -15.76 21.53 -6.32
N ILE A 153 -16.60 21.01 -5.44
CA ILE A 153 -17.98 21.48 -5.23
C ILE A 153 -18.13 21.77 -3.74
N ILE A 154 -18.39 23.02 -3.39
CA ILE A 154 -18.58 23.45 -2.01
C ILE A 154 -20.01 23.93 -1.79
N TYR A 155 -20.57 23.51 -0.65
CA TYR A 155 -21.90 23.86 -0.17
C TYR A 155 -21.70 24.82 1.00
N VAL A 156 -22.31 25.99 0.90
CA VAL A 156 -22.15 27.07 1.89
C VAL A 156 -23.49 27.71 2.21
N TYR A 157 -23.67 28.24 3.41
CA TYR A 157 -24.75 29.20 3.70
C TYR A 157 -24.15 30.54 4.14
N LYS A 158 -24.93 31.61 4.09
CA LYS A 158 -24.50 32.92 4.57
C LYS A 158 -24.86 33.10 6.03
N ASN A 159 -23.92 33.59 6.85
CA ASN A 159 -24.20 34.01 8.21
C ASN A 159 -24.82 35.43 8.25
N GLU A 160 -25.08 35.94 9.45
CA GLU A 160 -25.64 37.28 9.66
C GLU A 160 -24.74 38.41 9.14
N ASN A 161 -23.43 38.17 9.04
CA ASN A 161 -22.43 39.10 8.50
C ASN A 161 -22.24 38.97 6.98
N ASN A 162 -23.09 38.20 6.28
CA ASN A 162 -22.99 37.93 4.84
C ASN A 162 -21.68 37.21 4.42
N GLU A 163 -21.05 36.50 5.34
CA GLU A 163 -19.89 35.62 5.11
C GLU A 163 -20.35 34.20 4.82
N HIS A 164 -19.58 33.44 4.05
CA HIS A 164 -19.93 32.09 3.63
C HIS A 164 -19.41 31.06 4.65
N ILE A 165 -20.30 30.20 5.13
CA ILE A 165 -20.01 29.13 6.08
C ILE A 165 -20.11 27.78 5.36
N PRO A 166 -19.04 26.99 5.28
CA PRO A 166 -19.06 25.70 4.62
C PRO A 166 -19.84 24.66 5.43
N VAL A 167 -20.59 23.82 4.74
CA VAL A 167 -21.22 22.61 5.33
C VAL A 167 -20.68 21.33 4.69
N ARG A 168 -20.24 21.41 3.43
CA ARG A 168 -19.69 20.25 2.71
C ARG A 168 -18.79 20.68 1.56
N LEU A 169 -17.69 19.97 1.36
CA LEU A 169 -16.80 20.11 0.21
C LEU A 169 -16.58 18.74 -0.44
N LEU A 170 -16.86 18.63 -1.74
CA LEU A 170 -16.48 17.47 -2.55
C LEU A 170 -15.30 17.82 -3.42
N ILE A 171 -14.30 16.94 -3.45
CA ILE A 171 -13.11 17.06 -4.29
C ILE A 171 -13.01 15.78 -5.11
N LYS A 172 -13.18 15.90 -6.42
CA LYS A 172 -12.95 14.82 -7.38
C LYS A 172 -11.76 15.16 -8.25
N ARG A 173 -10.78 14.26 -8.30
CA ARG A 173 -9.62 14.39 -9.16
C ARG A 173 -9.61 13.23 -10.15
N PHE A 174 -9.75 13.56 -11.43
CA PHE A 174 -9.71 12.59 -12.52
C PHE A 174 -8.32 12.57 -13.13
N ILE A 175 -7.84 11.38 -13.50
CA ILE A 175 -6.61 11.17 -14.27
C ILE A 175 -7.02 11.09 -15.75
N ILE A 176 -6.65 12.10 -16.54
CA ILE A 176 -7.16 12.29 -17.90
C ILE A 176 -6.76 11.17 -18.87
N PRO A 177 -5.51 10.64 -18.88
CA PRO A 177 -5.10 9.63 -19.87
C PRO A 177 -6.04 8.42 -19.98
N ASN A 178 -6.66 8.01 -18.86
CA ASN A 178 -7.57 6.87 -18.81
C ASN A 178 -8.98 7.25 -18.29
N ALA A 179 -9.26 8.54 -18.12
CA ALA A 179 -10.46 9.07 -17.45
C ALA A 179 -10.79 8.43 -16.08
N ALA A 180 -9.79 7.83 -15.42
CA ALA A 180 -9.94 7.14 -14.16
C ALA A 180 -10.16 8.15 -13.02
N LEU A 181 -11.00 7.79 -12.05
CA LEU A 181 -11.14 8.57 -10.82
C LEU A 181 -9.89 8.35 -9.95
N GLY A 182 -8.98 9.32 -9.95
CA GLY A 182 -7.72 9.24 -9.20
C GLY A 182 -7.94 9.33 -7.70
N SER A 183 -8.78 10.28 -7.26
CA SER A 183 -9.25 10.41 -5.88
C SER A 183 -10.66 11.02 -5.80
N HIS A 184 -11.35 10.71 -4.71
CA HIS A 184 -12.66 11.27 -4.39
C HIS A 184 -12.75 11.48 -2.89
N THR A 185 -12.71 12.76 -2.49
CA THR A 185 -12.74 13.18 -1.09
C THR A 185 -14.01 13.95 -0.81
N ILE A 186 -14.61 13.68 0.34
CA ILE A 186 -15.70 14.47 0.91
C ILE A 186 -15.19 15.04 2.23
N ILE A 187 -15.43 16.32 2.46
CA ILE A 187 -15.23 16.96 3.76
C ILE A 187 -16.58 17.45 4.24
N ASN A 188 -17.06 16.95 5.37
CA ASN A 188 -18.26 17.47 6.02
C ASN A 188 -17.83 18.38 7.17
N PHE A 189 -18.44 19.57 7.26
CA PHE A 189 -18.14 20.56 8.28
C PHE A 189 -19.27 20.59 9.32
N TYR A 190 -18.89 20.65 10.58
CA TYR A 190 -19.75 20.61 11.75
C TYR A 190 -19.37 21.72 12.73
N SER A 191 -20.33 22.19 13.52
CA SER A 191 -20.09 23.11 14.65
C SER A 191 -19.26 24.36 14.29
N PHE A 192 -19.54 24.98 13.13
CA PHE A 192 -18.80 26.15 12.68
C PHE A 192 -19.22 27.41 13.47
N ILE A 193 -18.25 28.07 14.10
CA ILE A 193 -18.41 29.35 14.79
C ILE A 193 -17.37 30.37 14.27
N THR A 194 -17.70 31.66 14.35
CA THR A 194 -16.85 32.76 13.84
C THR A 194 -16.21 33.59 14.96
N ASN A 195 -16.03 32.98 16.13
CA ASN A 195 -15.35 33.59 17.27
C ASN A 195 -14.35 32.58 17.83
N VAL A 196 -13.10 33.00 17.98
CA VAL A 196 -11.99 32.15 18.41
C VAL A 196 -11.32 32.79 19.62
N SER A 197 -11.20 32.06 20.72
CA SER A 197 -10.48 32.54 21.90
C SER A 197 -8.98 32.51 21.65
N SER A 198 -8.25 33.50 22.15
CA SER A 198 -6.77 33.47 22.17
C SER A 198 -6.24 32.25 22.91
N ASP A 199 -6.93 31.81 23.96
CA ASP A 199 -6.52 30.65 24.77
C ASP A 199 -6.58 29.34 23.98
N ASP A 200 -7.47 29.23 22.98
CA ASP A 200 -7.56 28.04 22.13
C ASP A 200 -6.38 27.93 21.16
N LEU A 201 -5.74 29.06 20.86
CA LEU A 201 -4.60 29.19 19.96
C LEU A 201 -3.26 29.22 20.70
N ASP A 202 -3.26 29.19 22.03
CA ASP A 202 -2.05 29.18 22.84
C ASP A 202 -1.54 27.74 23.07
N VAL A 203 -0.29 27.49 22.71
CA VAL A 203 0.41 26.22 22.96
C VAL A 203 0.87 26.14 24.42
N GLY A 204 0.87 27.26 25.14
CA GLY A 204 1.31 27.37 26.53
C GLY A 204 2.83 27.56 26.62
N LYS A 205 3.53 26.68 27.36
CA LYS A 205 4.97 26.81 27.62
C LYS A 205 5.82 26.40 26.41
N VAL A 206 5.96 27.31 25.46
CA VAL A 206 6.75 27.15 24.23
C VAL A 206 8.20 26.68 24.50
N GLU A 207 8.80 27.13 25.60
CA GLU A 207 10.18 26.78 25.99
C GLU A 207 10.40 25.28 26.24
N GLN A 208 9.32 24.50 26.39
CA GLN A 208 9.39 23.04 26.59
C GLN A 208 9.33 22.26 25.28
N CYS A 209 9.20 22.93 24.14
CA CYS A 209 9.14 22.29 22.82
C CYS A 209 10.56 22.02 22.29
N GLU A 210 10.82 20.78 21.92
CA GLU A 210 12.09 20.39 21.32
C GLU A 210 12.15 20.88 19.87
N VAL A 211 13.24 21.54 19.47
CA VAL A 211 13.43 21.93 18.06
C VAL A 211 13.67 20.67 17.23
N ALA A 212 12.86 20.50 16.18
CA ALA A 212 12.97 19.38 15.27
C ALA A 212 14.35 19.30 14.62
N GLU A 213 14.93 18.09 14.62
CA GLU A 213 16.10 17.83 13.80
C GLU A 213 15.77 18.10 12.32
N PRO A 214 16.70 18.70 11.57
CA PRO A 214 16.51 18.92 10.16
C PRO A 214 16.40 17.59 9.42
N LEU A 215 15.49 17.53 8.45
CA LEU A 215 15.26 16.35 7.61
C LEU A 215 16.57 15.85 6.97
N GLY A 216 16.89 14.58 7.18
CA GLY A 216 18.16 13.94 6.86
C GLY A 216 18.13 13.09 5.59
N THR A 217 18.87 11.99 5.59
CA THR A 217 18.89 10.99 4.50
C THR A 217 18.05 9.76 4.81
N ASN A 218 17.55 9.63 6.05
CA ASN A 218 16.75 8.50 6.48
C ASN A 218 15.27 8.80 6.28
N LEU A 219 14.70 8.29 5.18
CA LEU A 219 13.29 8.52 4.84
C LEU A 219 12.33 8.09 5.96
N LYS A 220 12.58 6.97 6.63
CA LYS A 220 11.71 6.47 7.71
C LYS A 220 11.66 7.47 8.87
N HIS A 221 12.82 7.93 9.31
CA HIS A 221 12.93 8.94 10.36
C HIS A 221 12.33 10.30 9.95
N ASP A 222 12.53 10.71 8.69
CA ASP A 222 11.95 11.95 8.16
C ASP A 222 10.42 11.90 8.19
N LEU A 223 9.81 10.75 7.84
CA LEU A 223 8.36 10.57 7.81
C LEU A 223 7.72 10.46 9.20
N GLU A 224 8.46 10.10 10.25
CA GLU A 224 7.95 10.09 11.63
C GLU A 224 7.49 11.47 12.11
N ASN A 225 8.03 12.52 11.49
CA ASN A 225 7.83 13.92 11.89
C ASN A 225 7.00 14.72 10.86
N LEU A 226 6.45 14.04 9.87
CA LEU A 226 5.67 14.64 8.79
C LEU A 226 4.30 13.96 8.74
N TYR A 227 3.30 14.70 8.27
CA TYR A 227 1.92 14.26 8.39
C TYR A 227 1.22 14.25 7.03
N PRO A 228 0.65 13.11 6.62
CA PRO A 228 0.07 12.99 5.28
C PRO A 228 -1.22 13.80 5.09
N HIS A 229 -1.77 14.41 6.15
CA HIS A 229 -2.98 15.23 6.08
C HIS A 229 -2.69 16.72 5.81
N LEU A 230 -1.42 17.15 5.85
CA LEU A 230 -1.01 18.52 5.54
C LEU A 230 -0.30 18.56 4.19
N ASP A 231 -0.78 19.43 3.30
CA ASP A 231 -0.24 19.54 1.94
C ASP A 231 1.25 19.92 1.93
N SER A 232 1.69 20.76 2.90
CA SER A 232 3.09 21.15 3.06
C SER A 232 4.00 19.96 3.43
N ASP A 233 3.57 19.14 4.38
CA ASP A 233 4.30 17.96 4.84
C ASP A 233 4.33 16.89 3.75
N VAL A 234 3.24 16.71 3.02
CA VAL A 234 3.19 15.84 1.82
C VAL A 234 4.20 16.29 0.78
N ASN A 235 4.34 17.60 0.54
CA ASN A 235 5.37 18.11 -0.38
C ASN A 235 6.78 17.77 0.12
N LYS A 236 7.10 18.03 1.40
CA LYS A 236 8.40 17.73 2.00
C LYS A 236 8.71 16.22 1.93
N ALA A 237 7.77 15.40 2.40
CA ALA A 237 7.85 13.94 2.40
C ALA A 237 8.06 13.38 0.99
N PHE A 238 7.33 13.88 -0.01
CA PHE A 238 7.46 13.38 -1.37
C PHE A 238 8.80 13.76 -2.01
N GLN A 239 9.36 14.95 -1.71
CA GLN A 239 10.72 15.28 -2.16
C GLN A 239 11.76 14.33 -1.54
N ARG A 240 11.63 14.01 -0.25
CA ARG A 240 12.50 13.04 0.43
C ARG A 240 12.36 11.65 -0.16
N TYR A 241 11.13 11.21 -0.39
CA TYR A 241 10.82 9.94 -1.05
C TYR A 241 11.49 9.85 -2.44
N LYS A 242 11.38 10.90 -3.26
CA LYS A 242 12.03 10.93 -4.58
C LYS A 242 13.55 10.83 -4.47
N ASN A 243 14.17 11.57 -3.55
CA ASN A 243 15.61 11.54 -3.36
C ASN A 243 16.09 10.17 -2.89
N TYR A 244 15.41 9.59 -1.90
CA TYR A 244 15.74 8.30 -1.33
C TYR A 244 15.63 7.16 -2.35
N HIS A 245 14.57 7.14 -3.16
CA HIS A 245 14.35 6.12 -4.19
C HIS A 245 14.91 6.48 -5.58
N GLY A 246 15.68 7.57 -5.70
CA GLY A 246 16.25 8.02 -6.97
C GLY A 246 15.21 8.31 -8.06
N ARG A 247 14.01 8.78 -7.68
CA ARG A 247 12.92 9.06 -8.62
C ARG A 247 13.15 10.36 -9.37
N ASN A 248 13.06 10.30 -10.69
CA ASN A 248 13.12 11.47 -11.57
C ASN A 248 11.85 11.55 -12.44
N TYR A 249 10.92 12.40 -12.04
CA TYR A 249 9.65 12.61 -12.73
C TYR A 249 9.64 13.94 -13.46
N LYS A 250 9.00 13.98 -14.62
CA LYS A 250 8.65 15.26 -15.27
C LYS A 250 7.61 15.97 -14.40
N ASP A 251 7.63 17.31 -14.37
CA ASP A 251 6.82 18.12 -13.44
C ASP A 251 5.35 17.65 -13.31
N LYS A 252 4.68 17.41 -14.44
CA LYS A 252 3.28 16.98 -14.47
C LYS A 252 3.06 15.54 -13.98
N GLU A 253 4.00 14.63 -14.23
CA GLU A 253 3.96 13.28 -13.65
C GLU A 253 4.25 13.33 -12.14
N SER A 254 5.18 14.19 -11.72
CA SER A 254 5.55 14.38 -10.32
C SER A 254 4.33 14.76 -9.47
N GLU A 255 3.42 15.57 -10.00
CA GLU A 255 2.17 15.89 -9.31
C GLU A 255 1.28 14.67 -9.14
N VAL A 256 1.11 13.83 -10.16
CA VAL A 256 0.32 12.60 -10.07
C VAL A 256 0.93 11.62 -9.06
N ARG A 257 2.25 11.40 -9.14
CA ARG A 257 2.99 10.50 -8.23
C ARG A 257 2.90 10.94 -6.78
N LYS A 258 2.97 12.25 -6.51
CA LYS A 258 2.80 12.83 -5.17
C LYS A 258 1.44 12.47 -4.55
N LEU A 259 0.39 12.44 -5.36
CA LEU A 259 -0.96 12.16 -4.88
C LEU A 259 -1.19 10.69 -4.57
N ILE A 260 -0.59 9.81 -5.37
CA ILE A 260 -0.57 8.38 -5.09
C ILE A 260 0.17 8.13 -3.78
N PHE A 261 1.35 8.76 -3.65
CA PHE A 261 2.15 8.73 -2.44
C PHE A 261 1.37 9.21 -1.22
N GLU A 262 0.69 10.34 -1.30
CA GLU A 262 -0.16 10.87 -0.23
C GLU A 262 -1.25 9.88 0.19
N ASP A 263 -2.00 9.32 -0.78
CA ASP A 263 -3.09 8.37 -0.49
C ASP A 263 -2.57 7.08 0.15
N ASN A 264 -1.48 6.52 -0.37
CA ASN A 264 -0.85 5.33 0.19
C ASN A 264 -0.25 5.59 1.58
N TRP A 265 0.39 6.75 1.78
CA TRP A 265 0.93 7.12 3.08
C TRP A 265 -0.17 7.31 4.12
N ARG A 266 -1.33 7.90 3.76
CA ARG A 266 -2.51 7.95 4.65
C ARG A 266 -2.99 6.55 5.03
N ARG A 267 -3.10 5.62 4.07
CA ARG A 267 -3.50 4.22 4.34
C ARG A 267 -2.55 3.53 5.30
N ILE A 268 -1.24 3.72 5.12
CA ILE A 268 -0.20 3.17 5.99
C ILE A 268 -0.36 3.70 7.42
N VAL A 269 -0.50 5.02 7.57
CA VAL A 269 -0.68 5.67 8.87
C VAL A 269 -1.97 5.18 9.55
N ASP A 270 -3.10 5.17 8.83
CA ASP A 270 -4.39 4.69 9.34
C ASP A 270 -4.31 3.22 9.80
N HIS A 271 -3.72 2.34 8.99
CA HIS A 271 -3.49 0.95 9.36
C HIS A 271 -2.69 0.82 10.65
N ASN A 272 -1.57 1.53 10.75
CA ASN A 272 -0.66 1.44 11.89
C ASN A 272 -1.30 1.90 13.20
N ARG A 273 -2.31 2.78 13.13
CA ARG A 273 -3.10 3.26 14.28
C ARG A 273 -4.15 2.27 14.76
N LYS A 274 -4.62 1.35 13.91
CA LYS A 274 -5.53 0.26 14.31
C LYS A 274 -4.85 -0.81 15.18
N ASN A 275 -3.52 -0.78 15.27
CA ASN A 275 -2.71 -1.69 16.10
C ASN A 275 -2.99 -3.19 15.87
N LEU A 276 -3.04 -3.61 14.60
CA LEU A 276 -3.47 -4.95 14.18
C LEU A 276 -2.39 -6.05 14.30
N GLY A 277 -1.36 -5.88 15.14
CA GLY A 277 -0.28 -6.87 15.33
C GLY A 277 0.81 -6.90 14.25
N TYR A 278 0.66 -6.12 13.18
CA TYR A 278 1.70 -5.86 12.18
C TYR A 278 1.67 -4.41 11.72
N LYS A 279 2.81 -3.94 11.20
CA LYS A 279 3.02 -2.57 10.74
C LYS A 279 3.26 -2.53 9.23
N LEU A 280 2.78 -1.46 8.63
CA LEU A 280 3.08 -1.06 7.27
C LEU A 280 4.09 0.09 7.27
N GLU A 281 4.84 0.26 6.19
CA GLU A 281 5.71 1.42 5.99
C GLU A 281 5.73 1.89 4.54
N VAL A 282 6.10 3.17 4.37
CA VAL A 282 6.33 3.73 3.05
C VAL A 282 7.58 3.07 2.46
N ASN A 283 7.43 2.45 1.30
CA ASN A 283 8.51 1.83 0.56
C ASN A 283 8.44 2.22 -0.93
N LYS A 284 9.29 1.61 -1.77
CA LYS A 284 9.39 1.91 -3.21
C LYS A 284 8.09 1.79 -4.02
N PHE A 285 7.04 1.19 -3.47
CA PHE A 285 5.73 1.07 -4.12
C PHE A 285 4.78 2.22 -3.81
N ALA A 286 5.10 3.09 -2.83
CA ALA A 286 4.18 4.10 -2.32
C ALA A 286 3.71 5.12 -3.37
N ASP A 287 4.44 5.33 -4.46
CA ASP A 287 4.08 6.25 -5.54
C ASP A 287 3.56 5.56 -6.82
N ARG A 288 3.10 4.30 -6.69
CA ARG A 288 2.55 3.49 -7.77
C ARG A 288 1.07 3.19 -7.54
N PHE A 289 0.31 3.14 -8.63
CA PHE A 289 -1.06 2.64 -8.61
C PHE A 289 -1.07 1.12 -8.42
N ASP A 290 -2.13 0.60 -7.81
CA ASP A 290 -2.34 -0.84 -7.67
C ASP A 290 -2.28 -1.54 -9.04
N GLU A 291 -2.80 -0.90 -10.10
CA GLU A 291 -2.75 -1.39 -11.48
C GLU A 291 -1.33 -1.46 -12.05
N GLU A 292 -0.42 -0.58 -11.64
CA GLU A 292 0.99 -0.63 -12.05
C GLU A 292 1.74 -1.77 -11.35
N LEU A 293 1.25 -2.19 -10.19
CA LEU A 293 1.87 -3.22 -9.35
C LEU A 293 1.34 -4.63 -9.61
N VAL A 294 0.32 -4.78 -10.48
CA VAL A 294 -0.26 -6.10 -10.83
C VAL A 294 0.80 -7.08 -11.33
N HIS A 295 1.86 -6.60 -11.98
CA HIS A 295 2.97 -7.43 -12.46
C HIS A 295 3.77 -8.09 -11.34
N LEU A 296 3.68 -7.63 -10.09
CA LEU A 296 4.29 -8.34 -8.95
C LEU A 296 3.60 -9.68 -8.69
N PHE A 297 2.33 -9.83 -9.10
CA PHE A 297 1.47 -10.96 -8.79
C PHE A 297 1.33 -11.93 -9.98
N GLY A 298 2.40 -12.66 -10.27
CA GLY A 298 2.49 -13.54 -11.44
C GLY A 298 2.15 -15.02 -11.22
N THR A 299 1.75 -15.46 -10.03
CA THR A 299 1.48 -16.88 -9.82
C THR A 299 0.04 -17.24 -10.16
N ARG A 300 -0.12 -18.40 -10.77
CA ARG A 300 -1.42 -18.98 -11.10
C ARG A 300 -1.64 -20.26 -10.29
N PRO A 301 -2.86 -20.53 -9.82
CA PRO A 301 -3.16 -21.74 -9.05
C PRO A 301 -2.92 -22.99 -9.91
N SER A 302 -2.29 -24.01 -9.34
CA SER A 302 -2.12 -25.30 -10.00
C SER A 302 -3.48 -25.94 -10.30
N VAL A 303 -3.53 -26.80 -11.32
CA VAL A 303 -4.73 -27.59 -11.60
C VAL A 303 -4.96 -28.55 -10.41
N SER A 304 -6.21 -28.73 -9.99
CA SER A 304 -6.56 -29.70 -8.94
C SER A 304 -5.92 -31.07 -9.20
N ASN A 305 -5.31 -31.66 -8.16
CA ASN A 305 -4.58 -32.94 -8.14
C ASN A 305 -3.15 -32.98 -8.71
N ALA A 306 -2.47 -31.84 -8.88
CA ALA A 306 -1.03 -31.87 -9.14
C ALA A 306 -0.26 -32.31 -7.87
N LEU A 307 -0.08 -33.61 -7.65
CA LEU A 307 0.58 -34.16 -6.45
C LEU A 307 2.11 -34.07 -6.48
N GLY A 308 2.70 -33.85 -7.65
CA GLY A 308 4.14 -33.97 -7.88
C GLY A 308 4.49 -35.17 -8.76
N THR A 309 5.79 -35.43 -8.91
CA THR A 309 6.29 -36.68 -9.51
C THR A 309 6.49 -37.78 -8.48
N GLU A 310 6.63 -37.40 -7.21
CA GLU A 310 6.82 -38.31 -6.08
C GLU A 310 5.68 -38.18 -5.07
N PRO A 311 5.33 -39.26 -4.35
CA PRO A 311 4.35 -39.20 -3.27
C PRO A 311 4.88 -38.45 -2.06
N PHE A 312 3.97 -37.96 -1.22
CA PHE A 312 4.34 -37.45 0.10
C PHE A 312 4.91 -38.61 0.97
N PRO A 313 6.04 -38.42 1.66
CA PRO A 313 6.83 -39.52 2.22
C PRO A 313 6.34 -40.04 3.57
N PHE A 314 5.39 -39.35 4.23
CA PHE A 314 4.93 -39.72 5.56
C PHE A 314 3.47 -40.14 5.58
N SER A 315 3.14 -41.17 6.37
CA SER A 315 1.76 -41.50 6.72
C SER A 315 1.20 -40.52 7.77
N GLU A 316 -0.11 -40.55 7.98
CA GLU A 316 -0.76 -39.76 9.04
C GLU A 316 -0.27 -40.17 10.44
N GLU A 317 -0.01 -41.45 10.67
CA GLU A 317 0.55 -41.95 11.94
C GLU A 317 1.97 -41.44 12.17
N GLU A 318 2.81 -41.40 11.13
CA GLU A 318 4.17 -40.86 11.22
C GLU A 318 4.14 -39.35 11.49
N LEU A 319 3.26 -38.60 10.82
CA LEU A 319 3.08 -37.17 11.07
C LEU A 319 2.67 -36.90 12.52
N LYS A 320 1.72 -37.68 13.04
CA LYS A 320 1.28 -37.56 14.43
C LYS A 320 2.41 -37.85 15.42
N ALA A 321 3.26 -38.85 15.14
CA ALA A 321 4.43 -39.13 15.97
C ALA A 321 5.48 -37.99 15.91
N MET A 322 5.67 -37.40 14.73
CA MET A 322 6.62 -36.29 14.55
C MET A 322 6.16 -34.98 15.20
N GLU A 323 4.86 -34.78 15.43
CA GLU A 323 4.33 -33.54 16.02
C GLU A 323 4.97 -33.21 17.37
N GLU A 324 5.26 -34.23 18.19
CA GLU A 324 5.93 -34.08 19.49
C GLU A 324 7.46 -33.89 19.37
N GLU A 325 8.07 -34.31 18.25
CA GLU A 325 9.52 -34.21 18.00
C GLU A 325 9.92 -32.89 17.34
N LEU A 326 8.98 -32.23 16.64
CA LEU A 326 9.25 -31.00 15.92
C LEU A 326 9.46 -29.83 16.91
N PRO A 327 10.53 -29.04 16.75
CA PRO A 327 10.78 -27.90 17.63
C PRO A 327 9.67 -26.86 17.48
N SER A 328 9.39 -26.06 18.52
CA SER A 328 8.39 -24.98 18.44
C SER A 328 8.81 -23.84 17.51
N ASN A 329 10.12 -23.63 17.36
CA ASN A 329 10.72 -22.64 16.47
C ASN A 329 11.76 -23.33 15.58
N PHE A 330 11.70 -23.06 14.29
CA PHE A 330 12.62 -23.60 13.30
C PHE A 330 12.88 -22.56 12.22
N ASP A 331 14.14 -22.20 12.01
CA ASP A 331 14.54 -21.15 11.07
C ASP A 331 15.78 -21.57 10.28
N MET A 332 15.58 -21.99 9.03
CA MET A 332 16.67 -22.47 8.17
C MET A 332 17.62 -21.35 7.74
N ARG A 333 17.30 -20.07 7.98
CA ARG A 333 18.25 -18.97 7.73
C ARG A 333 19.48 -19.11 8.64
N GLN A 334 19.30 -19.68 9.84
CA GLN A 334 20.38 -19.94 10.79
C GLN A 334 21.32 -21.06 10.34
N ASP A 335 20.84 -21.96 9.47
CA ASP A 335 21.63 -23.07 8.91
C ASP A 335 22.58 -22.61 7.78
N GLY A 336 22.42 -21.37 7.29
CA GLY A 336 23.22 -20.81 6.20
C GLY A 336 22.91 -21.37 4.80
N ILE A 337 21.86 -22.17 4.66
CA ILE A 337 21.47 -22.83 3.39
C ILE A 337 20.48 -22.02 2.54
N ILE A 338 19.89 -20.97 3.11
CA ILE A 338 18.95 -20.09 2.40
C ILE A 338 19.75 -19.06 1.61
N SER A 339 19.54 -19.00 0.30
CA SER A 339 20.15 -17.98 -0.57
C SER A 339 19.73 -16.57 -0.17
N SER A 340 20.48 -15.55 -0.61
CA SER A 340 20.12 -14.14 -0.38
C SER A 340 18.74 -13.82 -0.97
N ILE A 341 18.13 -12.74 -0.47
CA ILE A 341 16.90 -12.23 -1.07
C ILE A 341 17.21 -11.69 -2.47
N LYS A 342 16.26 -11.86 -3.38
CA LYS A 342 16.35 -11.35 -4.74
C LYS A 342 15.18 -10.41 -5.02
N ASN A 343 15.18 -9.80 -6.20
CA ASN A 343 14.14 -8.86 -6.64
C ASN A 343 13.62 -9.25 -8.04
N GLN A 344 12.35 -9.60 -8.15
CA GLN A 344 11.69 -9.95 -9.41
C GLN A 344 11.48 -8.73 -10.33
N GLY A 345 11.57 -7.51 -9.81
CA GLY A 345 11.31 -6.29 -10.57
C GLY A 345 9.91 -6.25 -11.16
N ASP A 346 9.75 -5.59 -12.31
CA ASP A 346 8.47 -5.40 -13.00
C ASP A 346 8.09 -6.62 -13.87
N CYS A 347 8.27 -7.83 -13.33
CA CYS A 347 8.01 -9.09 -14.01
C CYS A 347 7.29 -10.07 -13.08
N GLY A 348 6.17 -10.65 -13.54
CA GLY A 348 5.35 -11.64 -12.82
C GLY A 348 6.00 -13.01 -12.73
N SER A 349 7.20 -13.06 -12.17
CA SER A 349 8.06 -14.24 -12.12
C SER A 349 8.28 -14.77 -10.70
N CYS A 350 7.50 -14.34 -9.72
CA CYS A 350 7.54 -14.85 -8.34
C CYS A 350 7.51 -16.38 -8.25
N TRP A 351 6.80 -17.05 -9.18
CA TRP A 351 6.81 -18.51 -9.32
C TRP A 351 8.21 -19.10 -9.56
N ALA A 352 9.04 -18.42 -10.36
CA ALA A 352 10.41 -18.83 -10.65
C ALA A 352 11.32 -18.62 -9.44
N PHE A 353 11.19 -17.49 -8.74
CA PHE A 353 11.94 -17.19 -7.51
C PHE A 353 11.58 -18.14 -6.35
N ALA A 354 10.29 -18.44 -6.18
CA ALA A 354 9.85 -19.35 -5.14
C ALA A 354 10.37 -20.78 -5.37
N THR A 355 10.33 -21.25 -6.63
CA THR A 355 10.88 -22.57 -7.00
C THR A 355 12.40 -22.63 -6.87
N THR A 356 13.13 -21.64 -7.38
CA THR A 356 14.60 -21.60 -7.26
C THR A 356 15.04 -21.57 -5.81
N ALA A 357 14.46 -20.72 -4.96
CA ALA A 357 14.81 -20.66 -3.54
C ALA A 357 14.63 -22.02 -2.82
N ALA A 358 13.58 -22.78 -3.15
CA ALA A 358 13.38 -24.11 -2.60
C ALA A 358 14.44 -25.12 -3.10
N ILE A 359 14.78 -25.07 -4.39
CA ILE A 359 15.78 -25.97 -5.00
C ILE A 359 17.19 -25.64 -4.53
N GLU A 360 17.57 -24.37 -4.48
CA GLU A 360 18.87 -23.89 -3.99
C GLU A 360 19.16 -24.40 -2.58
N ALA A 361 18.21 -24.24 -1.67
CA ALA A 361 18.36 -24.67 -0.29
C ALA A 361 18.43 -26.20 -0.15
N ALA A 362 17.61 -26.94 -0.91
CA ALA A 362 17.65 -28.40 -0.91
C ALA A 362 18.99 -28.94 -1.44
N ILE A 363 19.53 -28.34 -2.51
CA ILE A 363 20.85 -28.68 -3.05
C ILE A 363 21.96 -28.26 -2.08
N SER A 364 21.86 -27.08 -1.46
CA SER A 364 22.84 -26.61 -0.48
C SER A 364 22.91 -27.59 0.70
N ARG A 365 21.76 -28.02 1.22
CA ARG A 365 21.67 -29.05 2.26
C ARG A 365 22.30 -30.38 1.84
N SER A 366 22.04 -30.87 0.62
CA SER A 366 22.63 -32.13 0.13
C SER A 366 24.14 -32.04 -0.12
N ASN A 367 24.66 -30.86 -0.44
CA ASN A 367 26.06 -30.62 -0.79
C ASN A 367 26.91 -30.09 0.37
N GLY A 368 26.44 -30.23 1.62
CA GLY A 368 27.18 -29.84 2.82
C GLY A 368 27.25 -28.32 3.06
N GLY A 369 26.18 -27.59 2.73
CA GLY A 369 26.04 -26.15 2.99
C GLY A 369 26.63 -25.23 1.91
N ARG A 370 26.94 -25.77 0.72
CA ARG A 370 27.44 -24.95 -0.39
C ARG A 370 26.28 -24.27 -1.11
N ASN A 371 26.15 -22.96 -0.88
CA ASN A 371 25.13 -22.16 -1.55
C ASN A 371 25.36 -22.11 -3.05
N ILE A 372 24.24 -22.29 -3.76
CA ILE A 372 24.16 -22.20 -5.21
C ILE A 372 23.16 -21.10 -5.56
N ASP A 373 23.49 -20.34 -6.60
CA ASP A 373 22.65 -19.27 -7.14
C ASP A 373 22.12 -19.73 -8.51
N LEU A 374 20.87 -20.18 -8.54
CA LEU A 374 20.21 -20.71 -9.73
C LEU A 374 19.58 -19.58 -10.55
N SER A 375 19.43 -19.81 -11.86
CA SER A 375 18.93 -18.78 -12.78
C SER A 375 17.41 -18.79 -12.88
N GLU A 376 16.73 -17.83 -12.25
CA GLU A 376 15.31 -17.58 -12.49
C GLU A 376 15.06 -17.20 -13.95
N GLN A 377 15.98 -16.46 -14.57
CA GLN A 377 15.86 -16.06 -15.98
C GLN A 377 15.76 -17.28 -16.92
N SER A 378 16.45 -18.37 -16.61
CA SER A 378 16.34 -19.60 -17.41
C SER A 378 14.91 -20.19 -17.35
N LEU A 379 14.25 -20.12 -16.21
CA LEU A 379 12.87 -20.55 -16.06
C LEU A 379 11.94 -19.60 -16.81
N VAL A 380 12.14 -18.28 -16.63
CA VAL A 380 11.39 -17.22 -17.32
C VAL A 380 11.50 -17.39 -18.83
N ASP A 381 12.65 -17.72 -19.40
CA ASP A 381 12.83 -17.81 -20.87
C ASP A 381 12.41 -19.16 -21.46
N CYS A 382 12.54 -20.25 -20.72
CA CYS A 382 12.54 -21.60 -21.30
C CYS A 382 11.38 -22.50 -20.89
N SER A 383 10.64 -22.18 -19.81
CA SER A 383 9.59 -23.07 -19.28
C SER A 383 8.19 -22.89 -19.91
N TRP A 384 8.12 -22.25 -21.09
CA TRP A 384 6.88 -21.84 -21.77
C TRP A 384 6.03 -22.97 -22.38
N SER A 385 6.48 -24.23 -22.32
CA SER A 385 6.17 -25.31 -23.28
C SER A 385 4.79 -25.27 -23.97
N LYS A 386 4.80 -24.87 -25.26
CA LYS A 386 3.75 -25.06 -26.27
C LYS A 386 3.94 -26.34 -27.12
N ARG A 387 4.85 -27.25 -26.76
CA ARG A 387 5.23 -28.44 -27.58
C ARG A 387 4.47 -29.72 -27.25
N THR A 388 3.32 -29.61 -26.60
CA THR A 388 2.35 -30.70 -26.50
C THR A 388 1.02 -30.15 -27.00
N SER A 389 0.27 -30.94 -27.76
CA SER A 389 -1.05 -30.63 -28.36
C SER A 389 -2.16 -30.28 -27.34
N ILE A 390 -1.81 -29.97 -26.09
CA ILE A 390 -2.68 -29.50 -25.03
C ILE A 390 -2.44 -28.00 -24.88
N LYS A 391 -3.38 -27.22 -25.42
CA LYS A 391 -3.30 -25.76 -25.67
C LYS A 391 -3.37 -24.87 -24.41
N PHE A 392 -3.39 -25.46 -23.21
CA PHE A 392 -3.48 -24.76 -21.93
C PHE A 392 -2.70 -25.56 -20.87
N LYS A 393 -1.83 -24.91 -20.08
CA LYS A 393 -1.08 -25.40 -18.88
C LYS A 393 0.47 -25.44 -18.99
N SER A 394 1.10 -24.35 -19.47
CA SER A 394 2.55 -24.08 -19.31
C SER A 394 2.78 -22.74 -18.60
N ASN A 395 4.03 -22.43 -18.24
CA ASN A 395 4.40 -21.10 -17.73
C ASN A 395 4.38 -20.06 -18.86
N HIS A 396 4.34 -18.77 -18.51
CA HIS A 396 4.20 -17.65 -19.45
C HIS A 396 5.20 -16.53 -19.16
N GLY A 397 6.43 -16.87 -18.72
CA GLY A 397 7.46 -15.88 -18.41
C GLY A 397 6.99 -14.85 -17.39
N CYS A 398 7.08 -13.57 -17.74
CA CYS A 398 6.61 -12.45 -16.92
C CYS A 398 5.09 -12.29 -16.81
N ASP A 399 4.30 -12.95 -17.66
CA ASP A 399 2.83 -13.02 -17.55
C ASP A 399 2.36 -14.10 -16.57
N GLY A 400 3.30 -14.79 -15.93
CA GLY A 400 3.04 -15.67 -14.81
C GLY A 400 3.23 -17.16 -15.05
N GLY A 401 3.18 -17.93 -13.97
CA GLY A 401 3.52 -19.35 -13.99
C GLY A 401 2.95 -20.14 -12.81
N PHE A 402 3.29 -21.42 -12.78
CA PHE A 402 2.76 -22.40 -11.83
C PHE A 402 3.91 -23.14 -11.16
N LEU A 403 3.84 -23.35 -9.84
CA LEU A 403 4.89 -24.07 -9.12
C LEU A 403 5.06 -25.50 -9.62
N ASP A 404 3.96 -26.27 -9.73
CA ASP A 404 4.00 -27.68 -10.18
C ASP A 404 4.62 -27.85 -11.57
N LYS A 405 4.33 -26.92 -12.50
CA LYS A 405 4.89 -26.94 -13.85
C LYS A 405 6.37 -26.59 -13.85
N THR A 406 6.78 -25.69 -12.98
CA THR A 406 8.16 -25.24 -12.86
C THR A 406 9.04 -26.33 -12.25
N PHE A 407 8.63 -26.96 -11.15
CA PHE A 407 9.34 -28.12 -10.61
C PHE A 407 9.41 -29.27 -11.63
N LYS A 408 8.32 -29.54 -12.36
CA LYS A 408 8.32 -30.54 -13.43
C LYS A 408 9.30 -30.19 -14.55
N TYR A 409 9.39 -28.91 -14.94
CA TYR A 409 10.37 -28.45 -15.93
C TYR A 409 11.80 -28.72 -15.46
N VAL A 410 12.13 -28.35 -14.21
CA VAL A 410 13.48 -28.58 -13.65
C VAL A 410 13.78 -30.08 -13.52
N THR A 411 12.80 -30.92 -13.23
CA THR A 411 12.99 -32.39 -13.20
C THR A 411 13.37 -32.94 -14.59
N LEU A 412 12.83 -32.36 -15.67
CA LEU A 412 13.03 -32.86 -17.05
C LEU A 412 14.24 -32.26 -17.77
N HIS A 413 14.58 -31.01 -17.45
CA HIS A 413 15.57 -30.23 -18.19
C HIS A 413 16.69 -29.68 -17.30
N GLY A 414 16.54 -29.77 -15.99
CA GLY A 414 17.40 -29.12 -15.01
C GLY A 414 17.35 -27.59 -15.09
N ILE A 415 18.26 -26.98 -14.35
CA ILE A 415 18.39 -25.53 -14.21
C ILE A 415 19.87 -25.13 -14.07
N PRO A 416 20.35 -24.14 -14.83
CA PRO A 416 21.71 -23.63 -14.73
C PRO A 416 21.84 -22.63 -13.58
N THR A 417 23.09 -22.32 -13.22
CA THR A 417 23.37 -21.22 -12.30
C THR A 417 23.11 -19.86 -12.96
N GLN A 418 22.81 -18.84 -12.15
CA GLN A 418 22.70 -17.45 -12.62
C GLN A 418 24.00 -17.01 -13.32
N ARG A 419 25.16 -17.37 -12.77
CA ARG A 419 26.46 -17.06 -13.38
C ARG A 419 26.61 -17.63 -14.79
N GLU A 420 26.07 -18.81 -15.05
CA GLU A 420 26.21 -19.46 -16.36
C GLU A 420 25.17 -18.97 -17.38
N TYR A 421 23.92 -18.78 -16.95
CA TYR A 421 22.85 -18.33 -17.84
C TYR A 421 22.94 -16.84 -18.17
N GLY A 422 23.43 -16.05 -17.21
CA GLY A 422 23.50 -14.59 -17.27
C GLY A 422 22.59 -13.93 -16.22
N PRO A 423 22.65 -12.59 -16.12
CA PRO A 423 21.89 -11.83 -15.13
C PRO A 423 20.38 -11.98 -15.35
N TYR A 424 19.63 -11.89 -14.26
CA TYR A 424 18.19 -11.74 -14.31
C TYR A 424 17.80 -10.38 -14.92
N LEU A 425 16.89 -10.40 -15.89
CA LEU A 425 16.55 -9.24 -16.72
C LEU A 425 15.22 -8.58 -16.34
N ALA A 426 14.39 -9.23 -15.51
CA ALA A 426 13.02 -8.79 -15.22
C ALA A 426 12.16 -8.57 -16.48
N GLN A 427 12.39 -9.38 -17.51
CA GLN A 427 11.64 -9.40 -18.76
C GLN A 427 11.79 -10.75 -19.45
N ASP A 428 10.92 -11.02 -20.41
CA ASP A 428 11.05 -12.21 -21.25
C ASP A 428 12.28 -12.12 -22.16
N GLY A 429 12.96 -13.25 -22.33
CA GLY A 429 14.14 -13.39 -23.17
C GLY A 429 14.12 -14.64 -24.04
N TYR A 430 15.15 -14.76 -24.89
CA TYR A 430 15.35 -15.95 -25.70
C TYR A 430 15.96 -17.07 -24.86
N CYS A 431 15.37 -18.27 -24.93
CA CYS A 431 15.89 -19.43 -24.23
C CYS A 431 17.31 -19.81 -24.67
N LYS A 432 18.27 -19.77 -23.74
CA LYS A 432 19.70 -20.09 -23.95
C LYS A 432 20.13 -21.46 -23.40
N MET A 433 19.19 -22.28 -22.92
CA MET A 433 19.48 -23.56 -22.26
C MET A 433 20.38 -24.52 -23.06
N LYS A 434 20.31 -24.49 -24.40
CA LYS A 434 21.17 -25.32 -25.27
C LYS A 434 22.66 -25.01 -25.18
N ASN A 435 23.01 -23.82 -24.72
CA ASN A 435 24.39 -23.36 -24.59
C ASN A 435 24.93 -23.57 -23.16
N MET A 436 24.12 -24.12 -22.25
CA MET A 436 24.48 -24.34 -20.85
C MET A 436 25.15 -25.71 -20.69
N THR A 437 26.12 -25.78 -19.80
CA THR A 437 26.94 -26.96 -19.49
C THR A 437 26.77 -27.46 -18.06
N ASN A 438 26.69 -26.57 -17.05
CA ASN A 438 26.47 -26.95 -15.65
C ASN A 438 24.99 -26.83 -15.29
N ILE A 439 24.27 -27.91 -15.56
CA ILE A 439 22.84 -28.02 -15.28
C ILE A 439 22.62 -28.84 -14.01
N TYR A 440 21.86 -28.28 -13.07
CA TYR A 440 21.44 -28.95 -11.83
C TYR A 440 20.07 -29.57 -12.03
N ASN A 441 19.92 -30.82 -11.61
CA ASN A 441 18.65 -31.55 -11.71
C ASN A 441 18.14 -31.88 -10.31
N ILE A 442 16.82 -31.97 -10.18
CA ILE A 442 16.15 -32.59 -9.04
C ILE A 442 15.64 -33.97 -9.49
N LYS A 443 15.67 -34.96 -8.61
CA LYS A 443 15.14 -36.30 -8.88
C LYS A 443 13.63 -36.28 -9.08
N GLY A 444 12.97 -35.38 -8.38
CA GLY A 444 11.52 -35.18 -8.46
C GLY A 444 11.06 -34.07 -7.53
N PHE A 445 9.76 -33.98 -7.34
CA PHE A 445 9.12 -33.07 -6.40
C PHE A 445 7.81 -33.66 -5.89
N ALA A 446 7.39 -33.23 -4.72
CA ALA A 446 6.14 -33.66 -4.10
C ALA A 446 5.36 -32.46 -3.56
N LYS A 447 4.05 -32.62 -3.47
CA LYS A 447 3.12 -31.67 -2.85
C LYS A 447 3.00 -31.96 -1.35
N VAL A 448 3.01 -30.90 -0.54
CA VAL A 448 2.63 -30.99 0.88
C VAL A 448 1.11 -31.18 0.98
N PRO A 449 0.61 -32.11 1.82
CA PRO A 449 -0.81 -32.24 2.13
C PRO A 449 -1.43 -30.88 2.48
N SER A 450 -2.45 -30.50 1.72
CA SER A 450 -3.12 -29.21 1.90
C SER A 450 -3.70 -29.10 3.31
N LEU A 451 -3.55 -27.92 3.92
CA LEU A 451 -4.06 -27.56 5.25
C LEU A 451 -3.45 -28.33 6.43
N SER A 452 -2.41 -29.14 6.21
CA SER A 452 -1.71 -29.85 7.30
C SER A 452 -0.50 -29.08 7.77
N GLU A 453 -0.63 -28.39 8.90
CA GLU A 453 0.46 -27.65 9.55
C GLU A 453 1.62 -28.58 9.92
N THR A 454 1.32 -29.76 10.49
CA THR A 454 2.31 -30.77 10.87
C THR A 454 3.07 -31.30 9.65
N ALA A 455 2.38 -31.55 8.53
CA ALA A 455 3.05 -31.98 7.29
C ALA A 455 4.00 -30.90 6.76
N LEU A 456 3.59 -29.63 6.76
CA LEU A 456 4.45 -28.54 6.32
C LEU A 456 5.67 -28.39 7.23
N LYS A 457 5.49 -28.42 8.56
CA LYS A 457 6.59 -28.39 9.53
C LYS A 457 7.55 -29.58 9.35
N ALA A 458 7.02 -30.78 9.15
CA ALA A 458 7.81 -31.99 8.91
C ALA A 458 8.68 -31.88 7.66
N ILE A 459 8.13 -31.35 6.56
CA ILE A 459 8.89 -31.14 5.32
C ILE A 459 9.96 -30.06 5.49
N LEU A 460 9.64 -28.93 6.14
CA LEU A 460 10.64 -27.90 6.43
C LEU A 460 11.82 -28.48 7.22
N TYR A 461 11.51 -29.26 8.25
CA TYR A 461 12.49 -29.86 9.14
C TYR A 461 13.35 -30.93 8.44
N LYS A 462 12.75 -31.83 7.65
CA LYS A 462 13.45 -33.00 7.08
C LYS A 462 14.00 -32.77 5.66
N PHE A 463 13.29 -32.02 4.82
CA PHE A 463 13.61 -31.87 3.39
C PHE A 463 14.12 -30.47 3.05
N GLY A 464 13.50 -29.42 3.58
CA GLY A 464 13.92 -28.04 3.35
C GLY A 464 12.76 -27.12 2.99
N PRO A 465 13.06 -25.93 2.44
CA PRO A 465 12.04 -24.92 2.15
C PRO A 465 10.96 -25.41 1.18
N VAL A 466 9.75 -24.90 1.38
CA VAL A 466 8.58 -25.24 0.57
C VAL A 466 8.15 -24.01 -0.21
N ALA A 467 8.11 -24.13 -1.54
CA ALA A 467 7.52 -23.10 -2.38
C ALA A 467 6.00 -23.20 -2.26
N VAL A 468 5.36 -22.11 -1.87
CA VAL A 468 3.91 -22.03 -1.66
C VAL A 468 3.31 -20.92 -2.50
N VAL A 469 2.00 -20.97 -2.67
CA VAL A 469 1.22 -19.89 -3.27
C VAL A 469 0.37 -19.19 -2.24
N ILE A 470 0.18 -17.89 -2.40
CA ILE A 470 -0.66 -17.05 -1.55
C ILE A 470 -1.53 -16.11 -2.39
N ASN A 471 -2.55 -15.55 -1.75
CA ASN A 471 -3.15 -14.31 -2.22
C ASN A 471 -2.46 -13.13 -1.50
N SER A 472 -1.78 -12.29 -2.26
CA SER A 472 -1.19 -11.04 -1.77
C SER A 472 -2.18 -9.89 -2.01
N GLU A 473 -2.55 -9.21 -0.93
CA GLU A 473 -3.40 -8.01 -0.94
C GLU A 473 -2.56 -6.73 -0.89
N SER A 474 -3.22 -5.58 -1.03
CA SER A 474 -2.55 -4.26 -1.03
C SER A 474 -1.79 -3.95 0.26
N SER A 475 -2.26 -4.45 1.41
CA SER A 475 -1.57 -4.31 2.70
C SER A 475 -0.20 -4.99 2.69
N MET A 476 -0.06 -6.14 2.02
CA MET A 476 1.22 -6.84 1.92
C MET A 476 2.28 -6.04 1.15
N LEU A 477 1.90 -5.23 0.15
CA LEU A 477 2.85 -4.38 -0.58
C LEU A 477 3.64 -3.47 0.35
N TYR A 478 3.00 -3.00 1.42
CA TYR A 478 3.58 -2.07 2.39
C TYR A 478 4.02 -2.74 3.69
N TYR A 479 3.95 -4.06 3.80
CA TYR A 479 4.35 -4.78 5.01
C TYR A 479 5.79 -4.41 5.42
N SER A 480 5.97 -4.12 6.71
CA SER A 480 7.26 -3.79 7.30
C SER A 480 7.67 -4.82 8.36
N SER A 481 6.79 -5.09 9.34
CA SER A 481 7.14 -5.95 10.47
C SER A 481 5.92 -6.48 11.21
N GLY A 482 6.13 -7.52 12.03
CA GLY A 482 5.09 -8.14 12.86
C GLY A 482 4.42 -9.33 12.18
N ILE A 483 3.42 -9.93 12.83
CA ILE A 483 2.76 -11.14 12.29
C ILE A 483 1.61 -10.71 11.39
N TYR A 484 1.81 -10.86 10.08
CA TYR A 484 0.84 -10.52 9.06
C TYR A 484 -0.39 -11.43 9.11
N TYR A 485 -1.56 -10.81 9.24
CA TYR A 485 -2.86 -11.45 9.16
C TYR A 485 -3.83 -10.56 8.38
N GLU A 486 -4.44 -11.10 7.33
CA GLU A 486 -5.33 -10.34 6.43
C GLU A 486 -6.67 -11.08 6.28
N PRO A 487 -7.71 -10.70 7.03
CA PRO A 487 -8.95 -11.48 7.08
C PRO A 487 -9.69 -11.59 5.75
N VAL A 488 -9.39 -10.74 4.75
CA VAL A 488 -10.09 -10.76 3.46
C VAL A 488 -9.34 -11.50 2.35
N CYS A 489 -8.04 -11.77 2.47
CA CYS A 489 -7.25 -12.35 1.38
C CYS A 489 -7.77 -13.73 0.93
N ASN A 490 -8.35 -14.52 1.85
CA ASN A 490 -8.98 -15.81 1.52
C ASN A 490 -10.28 -15.70 0.69
N LYS A 491 -10.76 -14.47 0.38
CA LYS A 491 -11.92 -14.23 -0.50
C LYS A 491 -11.51 -14.00 -1.96
N TYR A 492 -10.22 -13.78 -2.22
CA TYR A 492 -9.71 -13.41 -3.54
C TYR A 492 -8.80 -14.50 -4.12
N PRO A 493 -8.64 -14.59 -5.45
CA PRO A 493 -7.82 -15.64 -6.05
C PRO A 493 -6.34 -15.53 -5.67
N ILE A 494 -5.67 -16.68 -5.55
CA ILE A 494 -4.20 -16.79 -5.46
C ILE A 494 -3.55 -16.02 -6.62
N ASN A 495 -2.51 -15.25 -6.30
CA ASN A 495 -1.83 -14.37 -7.26
C ASN A 495 -0.30 -14.30 -7.08
N HIS A 496 0.25 -14.81 -5.96
CA HIS A 496 1.68 -14.68 -5.64
C HIS A 496 2.30 -16.01 -5.18
N ALA A 497 3.59 -16.19 -5.42
CA ALA A 497 4.35 -17.34 -4.91
C ALA A 497 5.54 -16.87 -4.09
N VAL A 498 5.77 -17.59 -3.00
CA VAL A 498 6.78 -17.29 -1.98
C VAL A 498 7.34 -18.62 -1.44
N THR A 499 8.37 -18.56 -0.62
CA THR A 499 8.99 -19.77 -0.06
C THR A 499 8.93 -19.75 1.47
N VAL A 500 8.30 -20.76 2.07
CA VAL A 500 8.33 -20.95 3.52
C VAL A 500 9.69 -21.51 3.90
N VAL A 501 10.41 -20.81 4.79
CA VAL A 501 11.77 -21.16 5.23
C VAL A 501 11.86 -21.47 6.73
N GLY A 502 10.73 -21.43 7.44
CA GLY A 502 10.71 -21.69 8.86
C GLY A 502 9.35 -21.37 9.47
N TYR A 503 9.29 -21.48 10.79
CA TYR A 503 8.12 -21.19 11.59
C TYR A 503 8.53 -20.88 13.03
N GLY A 504 7.63 -20.25 13.78
CA GLY A 504 7.87 -19.95 15.18
C GLY A 504 6.63 -19.51 15.92
N VAL A 505 6.86 -19.11 17.17
CA VAL A 505 5.82 -18.60 18.07
C VAL A 505 6.33 -17.30 18.69
N ARG A 506 5.54 -16.23 18.60
CA ARG A 506 5.82 -14.94 19.24
C ARG A 506 4.55 -14.47 19.96
N ASP A 507 4.68 -14.20 21.26
CA ASP A 507 3.58 -13.75 22.13
C ASP A 507 2.32 -14.64 22.02
N GLY A 508 2.53 -15.96 21.97
CA GLY A 508 1.45 -16.95 21.84
C GLY A 508 0.85 -17.09 20.44
N THR A 509 1.34 -16.35 19.45
CA THR A 509 0.88 -16.41 18.05
C THR A 509 1.86 -17.20 17.20
N ASN A 510 1.38 -18.25 16.54
CA ASN A 510 2.16 -19.05 15.61
C ASN A 510 2.28 -18.33 14.25
N TYR A 511 3.46 -18.41 13.64
CA TYR A 511 3.71 -17.82 12.33
C TYR A 511 4.64 -18.69 11.47
N TRP A 512 4.52 -18.50 10.16
CA TRP A 512 5.47 -18.97 9.14
C TRP A 512 6.49 -17.87 8.85
N ILE A 513 7.75 -18.25 8.66
CA ILE A 513 8.80 -17.38 8.14
C ILE A 513 8.82 -17.56 6.62
N VAL A 514 8.53 -16.50 5.88
CA VAL A 514 8.31 -16.58 4.43
C VAL A 514 9.28 -15.65 3.71
N LYS A 515 10.08 -16.23 2.81
CA LYS A 515 11.00 -15.53 1.91
C LYS A 515 10.22 -14.96 0.73
N ASN A 516 10.29 -13.65 0.53
CA ASN A 516 9.71 -12.98 -0.65
C ASN A 516 10.79 -12.67 -1.70
N CYS A 517 10.39 -12.09 -2.83
CA CYS A 517 11.26 -11.74 -3.95
C CYS A 517 11.08 -10.29 -4.41
N TRP A 518 10.80 -9.37 -3.48
CA TRP A 518 10.66 -7.94 -3.75
C TRP A 518 11.87 -7.12 -3.28
N GLY A 519 13.03 -7.74 -3.06
CA GLY A 519 14.24 -7.09 -2.56
C GLY A 519 14.33 -7.07 -1.03
N GLU A 520 15.56 -6.85 -0.54
CA GLU A 520 15.89 -6.80 0.91
C GLU A 520 15.32 -5.56 1.60
N ASP A 521 15.01 -4.51 0.84
CA ASP A 521 14.42 -3.25 1.30
C ASP A 521 12.90 -3.33 1.56
N TRP A 522 12.31 -4.52 1.46
CA TRP A 522 10.88 -4.76 1.70
C TRP A 522 10.68 -5.71 2.90
N GLY A 523 9.71 -5.43 3.77
CA GLY A 523 9.40 -6.28 4.91
C GLY A 523 10.54 -6.39 5.93
N GLU A 524 10.63 -7.55 6.59
CA GLU A 524 11.70 -7.85 7.55
C GLU A 524 12.91 -8.40 6.77
N ASP A 525 13.71 -7.50 6.17
CA ASP A 525 14.88 -7.82 5.33
C ASP A 525 14.54 -8.77 4.15
N GLY A 526 13.43 -8.51 3.46
CA GLY A 526 12.90 -9.34 2.37
C GLY A 526 11.99 -10.49 2.81
N TYR A 527 11.76 -10.65 4.12
CA TYR A 527 10.89 -11.68 4.68
C TYR A 527 9.57 -11.10 5.20
N ILE A 528 8.60 -11.98 5.38
CA ILE A 528 7.34 -11.71 6.07
C ILE A 528 7.02 -12.84 7.04
N LEU A 529 6.51 -12.48 8.21
CA LEU A 529 5.97 -13.43 9.18
C LEU A 529 4.47 -13.56 8.93
N MET A 530 4.00 -14.70 8.45
CA MET A 530 2.58 -14.90 8.15
C MET A 530 1.92 -15.75 9.23
N SER A 531 0.80 -15.29 9.78
CA SER A 531 0.02 -16.04 10.77
C SER A 531 -0.38 -17.42 10.24
N THR A 532 -0.30 -18.45 11.08
CA THR A 532 -0.82 -19.80 10.72
C THR A 532 -2.35 -19.88 10.83
N ALA A 533 -2.97 -18.91 11.51
CA ALA A 533 -4.40 -18.91 11.77
C ALA A 533 -5.22 -18.91 10.47
N HIS A 534 -6.26 -19.74 10.43
CA HIS A 534 -7.27 -19.77 9.37
C HIS A 534 -6.71 -19.98 7.94
N ASN A 535 -5.53 -20.61 7.81
CA ASN A 535 -4.84 -20.74 6.52
C ASN A 535 -4.73 -19.35 5.85
N ASN A 536 -4.19 -18.37 6.59
CA ASN A 536 -4.12 -16.98 6.15
C ASN A 536 -3.54 -16.89 4.72
N CYS A 537 -4.31 -16.25 3.84
CA CYS A 537 -3.98 -16.02 2.44
C CYS A 537 -3.63 -17.27 1.63
N PHE A 538 -4.29 -18.40 1.92
CA PHE A 538 -4.11 -19.69 1.25
C PHE A 538 -2.73 -20.34 1.40
N LEU A 539 -1.86 -19.88 2.30
CA LEU A 539 -0.47 -20.34 2.40
C LEU A 539 -0.29 -21.88 2.44
N MET A 540 -1.15 -22.60 3.18
CA MET A 540 -1.10 -24.06 3.31
C MET A 540 -1.94 -24.79 2.24
N THR A 541 -2.40 -24.12 1.20
CA THR A 541 -3.29 -24.71 0.19
C THR A 541 -2.51 -25.51 -0.84
N ASP A 542 -1.47 -24.90 -1.43
CA ASP A 542 -0.62 -25.51 -2.45
C ASP A 542 0.84 -25.21 -2.16
N GLY A 543 1.56 -26.20 -1.64
CA GLY A 543 2.99 -26.16 -1.37
C GLY A 543 3.74 -27.31 -2.03
N TYR A 544 4.89 -27.03 -2.62
CA TYR A 544 5.75 -28.02 -3.29
C TYR A 544 7.19 -27.90 -2.82
N TYR A 545 7.86 -29.04 -2.73
CA TYR A 545 9.28 -29.12 -2.37
C TYR A 545 10.02 -30.09 -3.30
N PRO A 546 11.30 -29.81 -3.59
CA PRO A 546 12.12 -30.65 -4.45
C PRO A 546 12.70 -31.86 -3.69
N ILE A 547 13.00 -32.91 -4.43
CA ILE A 547 13.74 -34.09 -3.98
C ILE A 547 15.04 -34.12 -4.78
N VAL A 548 16.18 -33.96 -4.09
CA VAL A 548 17.52 -33.83 -4.68
C VAL A 548 18.28 -35.14 -4.64
#